data_AF-A0A7M7M1K4-F1
#
_entry.id   AF-A0A7M7M1K4-F1
#
_cell.length_a   1.000
_cell.length_b   1.000
_cell.length_c   1.000
_cell.angle_alpha   90.00
_cell.angle_beta   90.00
_cell.angle_gamma   90.00
#
_symmetry.space_group_name_H-M   'P 1'
#
loop_
_entity.id
_entity.type
_entity.pdbx_description
1 polymer ?
#
loop_
_entity_poly.entity_id
_entity_poly.type
_entity_poly.pdbx_seq_one_letter_code
_entity_poly.pdbx_strand_id
1 'polypeptide(L)' 'MGARNDSSAVVDPRLRVIGVKRLRVVDASIMPIIVNGHTNVPTIMIGEKLAQMVKKDWGYLE' A
#
# COMPACT_ATOMS: atom_id res chain seq x y z
N MET A 1 7.64 -0.80 -0.32
CA MET A 1 6.88 -0.51 -1.56
C MET A 1 7.83 0.08 -2.58
N GLY A 2 7.70 -0.24 -3.87
CA GLY A 2 8.58 0.31 -4.90
C GLY A 2 8.04 0.10 -6.32
N ALA A 3 8.82 0.50 -7.33
CA ALA A 3 8.47 0.24 -8.73
C ALA A 3 8.45 -1.27 -9.01
N ARG A 4 7.68 -1.74 -10.00
CA ARG A 4 7.56 -3.19 -10.28
C ARG A 4 8.86 -3.84 -10.76
N ASN A 5 9.79 -3.04 -11.29
CA ASN A 5 11.12 -3.46 -11.72
C ASN A 5 12.19 -3.25 -10.65
N ASP A 6 11.84 -2.72 -9.48
CA ASP A 6 12.73 -2.67 -8.32
C ASP A 6 12.79 -4.07 -7.70
N SER A 7 13.96 -4.71 -7.81
CA SER A 7 14.21 -6.05 -7.28
C SER A 7 14.04 -6.16 -5.76
N SER A 8 14.09 -5.03 -5.03
CA SER A 8 13.91 -5.00 -3.58
C SER A 8 12.43 -4.80 -3.17
N ALA A 9 11.54 -4.49 -4.11
CA ALA A 9 10.15 -4.22 -3.83
C ALA A 9 9.30 -5.50 -3.76
N VAL A 10 8.50 -5.62 -2.69
CA VAL A 10 7.52 -6.71 -2.53
C VAL A 10 6.12 -6.31 -3.01
N VAL A 11 5.79 -5.02 -2.90
CA VAL A 11 4.52 -4.44 -3.34
C VAL A 11 4.74 -3.24 -4.25
N ASP A 12 3.84 -3.07 -5.23
CA ASP A 12 3.84 -1.91 -6.12
C ASP A 12 3.18 -0.67 -5.47
N PRO A 13 3.19 0.52 -6.12
CA PRO A 13 2.62 1.75 -5.54
C PRO A 13 1.10 1.69 -5.28
N ARG A 14 0.41 0.65 -5.77
CA ARG A 14 -1.00 0.37 -5.44
C ARG A 14 -1.16 -0.69 -4.35
N LEU A 15 -0.08 -0.97 -3.63
CA LEU A 15 0.03 -1.96 -2.55
C LEU A 15 -0.32 -3.38 -2.98
N ARG A 16 -0.23 -3.69 -4.28
CA ARG A 16 -0.45 -5.04 -4.81
C ARG A 16 0.82 -5.84 -4.65
N VAL A 17 0.70 -7.07 -4.16
CA VAL A 17 1.84 -8.00 -4.06
C VAL A 17 2.32 -8.33 -5.47
N ILE A 18 3.61 -8.10 -5.71
CA ILE A 18 4.21 -8.34 -7.01
C ILE A 18 4.22 -9.85 -7.27
N GLY A 19 3.73 -10.27 -8.44
CA GLY A 19 3.61 -11.68 -8.82
C GLY A 19 2.33 -12.39 -8.33
N VAL A 20 1.54 -11.79 -7.43
CA VAL A 20 0.31 -12.40 -6.90
C VAL A 20 -0.92 -11.59 -7.31
N LYS A 21 -1.97 -12.29 -7.77
CA LYS A 21 -3.24 -11.65 -8.17
C LYS A 21 -4.17 -11.51 -6.97
N ARG A 22 -4.92 -10.39 -6.92
CA ARG A 22 -5.98 -10.11 -5.93
C ARG A 22 -5.50 -10.12 -4.46
N LEU A 23 -4.22 -9.86 -4.21
CA LEU A 23 -3.65 -9.74 -2.87
C LEU A 23 -3.00 -8.37 -2.69
N ARG A 24 -3.22 -7.75 -1.53
CA ARG A 24 -2.60 -6.49 -1.11
C ARG A 24 -2.11 -6.61 0.33
N VAL A 25 -1.08 -5.83 0.68
CA VAL A 25 -0.56 -5.69 2.05
C VAL A 25 -0.77 -4.24 2.50
N VAL A 26 -1.26 -4.05 3.73
CA VAL A 26 -1.76 -2.76 4.23
C VAL A 26 -1.42 -2.62 5.70
N ASP A 27 -0.17 -2.31 5.98
CA ASP A 27 0.35 -2.18 7.34
C ASP A 27 1.58 -1.26 7.33
N ALA A 28 2.31 -1.23 8.45
CA ALA A 28 3.54 -0.45 8.55
C ALA A 28 4.66 -0.97 7.62
N SER A 29 4.63 -2.23 7.20
CA SER A 29 5.70 -2.87 6.41
C SER A 29 5.79 -2.32 4.98
N ILE A 30 4.77 -1.61 4.50
CA ILE A 30 4.78 -1.06 3.14
C ILE A 30 5.63 0.20 3.03
N MET A 31 5.93 0.87 4.15
CA MET A 31 6.70 2.12 4.18
C MET A 31 8.13 1.87 3.64
N PRO A 32 8.52 2.46 2.49
CA PRO A 32 9.87 2.27 1.96
C PRO A 32 10.93 2.99 2.79
N ILE A 33 10.56 4.11 3.38
CA ILE A 33 11.38 4.90 4.30
C ILE A 33 10.47 5.25 5.48
N ILE A 34 10.93 4.98 6.69
CA ILE A 34 10.18 5.27 7.92
C ILE A 34 10.07 6.80 8.08
N VAL A 35 8.89 7.27 8.47
CA VAL A 35 8.66 8.69 8.73
C VAL A 35 9.35 9.14 10.03
N ASN A 36 9.69 10.42 10.11
CA ASN A 36 10.17 11.02 11.35
C ASN A 36 8.98 11.25 12.30
N GLY A 37 8.75 10.30 13.22
CA GLY A 37 7.68 10.35 14.22
C GLY A 37 7.10 8.98 14.56
N HIS A 38 6.02 8.96 15.36
CA HIS A 38 5.31 7.72 15.67
C HIS A 38 4.61 7.15 14.43
N THR A 39 4.86 5.87 14.14
CA THR A 39 4.35 5.18 12.94
C THR A 39 2.85 4.85 13.00
N ASN A 40 2.20 5.02 14.15
CA ASN A 40 0.78 4.74 14.32
C ASN A 40 -0.09 5.56 13.35
N VAL A 41 0.08 6.89 13.34
CA VAL A 41 -0.70 7.79 12.46
C VAL A 41 -0.46 7.49 10.97
N PRO A 42 0.80 7.36 10.48
CA PRO A 42 1.07 6.92 9.12
C PRO A 42 0.45 5.57 8.77
N THR A 43 0.47 4.60 9.68
CA THR A 43 -0.10 3.26 9.45
C THR A 43 -1.61 3.33 9.27
N ILE A 44 -2.31 4.13 10.10
CA ILE A 44 -3.74 4.38 9.94
C ILE A 44 -4.01 5.07 8.58
N MET A 45 -3.22 6.08 8.23
CA MET A 45 -3.36 6.80 6.95
C MET A 45 -3.17 5.89 5.73
N ILE A 46 -2.21 4.97 5.77
CA ILE A 46 -2.00 3.95 4.73
C ILE A 46 -3.26 3.10 4.56
N GLY A 47 -3.86 2.66 5.67
CA GLY A 47 -5.12 1.93 5.68
C GLY A 47 -6.27 2.71 5.02
N GLU A 48 -6.48 3.96 5.46
CA GLU A 48 -7.51 4.85 4.92
C GLU A 48 -7.34 5.09 3.42
N LYS A 49 -6.11 5.39 2.99
CA LYS A 49 -5.80 5.65 1.59
C LYS A 49 -6.09 4.43 0.73
N LEU A 50 -5.69 3.24 1.17
CA LEU A 50 -5.94 2.03 0.40
C LEU A 50 -7.43 1.66 0.40
N ALA A 51 -8.15 1.85 1.50
CA ALA A 51 -9.59 1.61 1.55
C ALA A 51 -10.31 2.44 0.47
N GLN A 52 -9.94 3.71 0.31
CA GLN A 52 -10.47 4.55 -0.77
C GLN A 52 -10.11 3.99 -2.16
N MET A 53 -8.86 3.57 -2.38
CA MET A 53 -8.42 3.00 -3.66
C MET A 53 -9.15 1.70 -4.01
N VAL A 54 -9.34 0.80 -3.03
CA VAL A 54 -10.10 -0.44 -3.21
C VAL A 54 -11.55 -0.12 -3.54
N LYS A 55 -12.19 0.78 -2.80
CA LYS A 55 -13.57 1.17 -3.10
C LYS A 55 -13.73 1.71 -4.53
N LYS A 56 -12.80 2.57 -5.00
CA LYS A 56 -12.76 3.03 -6.40
C LYS A 56 -12.57 1.88 -7.40
N ASP A 57 -11.61 0.99 -7.14
CA ASP A 57 -11.31 -0.16 -8.03
C ASP A 57 -12.51 -1.12 -8.18
N TRP A 58 -13.39 -1.18 -7.18
CA TRP A 58 -14.59 -2.01 -7.17
C TRP A 58 -15.88 -1.25 -7.53
N GLY A 59 -15.78 0.02 -7.92
CA GLY A 59 -16.94 0.83 -8.31
C GLY A 59 -17.87 1.23 -7.15
N TYR A 60 -17.39 1.16 -5.91
CA TYR A 60 -18.11 1.65 -4.72
C TYR A 60 -17.95 3.15 -4.49
N LEU A 61 -17.02 3.80 -5.19
CA LEU A 61 -16.79 5.25 -5.17
C LEU A 61 -16.41 5.71 -6.58
N GLU A 62 -16.84 6.92 -6.94
CA GLU A 62 -16.41 7.64 -8.16
C GLU A 62 -14.93 8.06 -8.10
#